data_AF-A0A7C5GCK5-F1
#
_entry.id   AF-A0A7C5GCK5-F1
#
_cell.length_a   1.000
_cell.length_b   1.000
_cell.length_c   1.000
_cell.angle_alpha   90.00
_cell.angle_beta   90.00
_cell.angle_gamma   90.00
#
_symmetry.space_group_name_H-M   'P 1'
#
loop_
_entity.id
_entity.type
_entity.pdbx_description
1 polymer ?
#
loop_
_entity_poly.entity_id
_entity_poly.type
_entity_poly.pdbx_seq_one_letter_code
_entity_poly.pdbx_strand_id
1 'polypeptide(L)' 'LDKKILAFYEKIRVWARNTAVVPVRKQACYGCHMKLNDSAYAEVIKSEDICTCHHCGRILFIEPQTANVEV' A
#
# COMPACT_ATOMS: atom_id res chain seq x y z
N LEU A 1 14.56 13.33 -2.62
CA LEU A 1 13.59 12.26 -2.90
C LEU A 1 14.29 11.19 -3.72
N ASP A 2 14.25 9.91 -3.30
CA ASP A 2 14.95 8.84 -4.02
C ASP A 2 14.31 8.62 -5.41
N LYS A 3 15.14 8.72 -6.46
CA LYS A 3 14.71 8.56 -7.85
C LYS A 3 14.15 7.15 -8.12
N LYS A 4 14.57 6.14 -7.36
CA LYS A 4 14.08 4.75 -7.51
C LYS A 4 12.62 4.62 -7.09
N ILE A 5 12.25 5.25 -5.98
CA ILE A 5 10.86 5.23 -5.46
C ILE A 5 9.94 5.98 -6.42
N LEU A 6 10.40 7.11 -6.95
CA LEU A 6 9.65 7.89 -7.93
C LEU A 6 9.37 7.07 -9.21
N ALA A 7 10.42 6.43 -9.76
CA ALA A 7 10.28 5.58 -10.94
C ALA A 7 9.34 4.39 -10.70
N PHE A 8 9.33 3.83 -9.49
CA PHE A 8 8.41 2.74 -9.12
C PHE A 8 6.96 3.21 -9.05
N TYR A 9 6.70 4.34 -8.37
CA TYR A 9 5.38 4.95 -8.30
C TYR A 9 4.83 5.31 -9.68
N GLU A 10 5.66 5.93 -10.53
CA GLU A 10 5.27 6.30 -11.90
C GLU A 10 4.84 5.10 -12.73
N LYS A 11 5.58 3.98 -12.65
CA LYS A 11 5.22 2.73 -13.34
C LYS A 11 3.84 2.22 -12.93
N ILE A 12 3.52 2.26 -11.64
CA ILE A 12 2.21 1.84 -11.13
C ILE A 12 1.12 2.81 -11.59
N ARG A 13 1.41 4.11 -11.60
CA ARG A 13 0.46 5.16 -12.01
C ARG A 13 -0.01 5.01 -13.46
N VAL A 14 0.80 4.46 -14.36
CA VAL A 14 0.44 4.23 -15.77
C VAL A 14 -0.88 3.45 -15.91
N TRP A 15 -1.03 2.38 -15.14
CA TRP A 15 -2.23 1.52 -15.20
C TRP A 15 -3.19 1.76 -14.01
N ALA A 16 -2.69 2.11 -12.83
CA ALA A 16 -3.50 2.32 -11.63
C ALA A 16 -4.13 3.72 -11.54
N ARG A 17 -3.70 4.67 -12.40
CA ARG A 17 -4.16 6.07 -12.42
C ARG A 17 -4.10 6.70 -11.02
N ASN A 18 -5.24 7.14 -10.49
CA ASN A 18 -5.36 7.78 -9.17
C ASN A 18 -5.40 6.78 -7.99
N THR A 19 -5.29 5.47 -8.26
CA THR A 19 -5.36 4.41 -7.25
C THR A 19 -4.02 3.70 -7.05
N ALA A 20 -2.91 4.36 -7.33
CA ALA A 20 -1.57 3.77 -7.23
C ALA A 20 -1.19 3.37 -5.78
N VAL A 21 -1.71 4.10 -4.79
CA VAL A 21 -1.52 3.86 -3.36
C VAL A 21 -2.89 3.64 -2.74
N VAL A 22 -3.08 2.51 -2.05
CA VAL A 22 -4.38 2.14 -1.45
C VAL A 22 -4.20 1.56 -0.06
N PRO A 23 -5.14 1.82 0.87
CA PRO A 23 -5.06 1.27 2.20
C PRO A 23 -5.36 -0.23 2.19
N VAL A 24 -4.82 -0.96 3.16
CA VAL A 24 -5.25 -2.32 3.48
C VAL A 24 -6.37 -2.25 4.51
N ARG A 25 -7.52 -2.85 4.20
CA ARG A 25 -8.65 -2.95 5.13
C ARG A 25 -9.12 -4.40 5.18
N LYS A 26 -9.36 -4.93 6.39
CA LYS A 26 -9.81 -6.32 6.59
C LYS A 26 -8.89 -7.34 5.87
N GLN A 27 -7.57 -7.14 5.91
CA GLN A 27 -6.59 -7.99 5.22
C GLN A 27 -6.77 -8.06 3.69
N ALA A 28 -7.39 -7.06 3.07
CA ALA A 28 -7.61 -6.99 1.64
C ALA A 28 -7.10 -5.68 1.04
N CYS A 29 -6.61 -5.76 -0.21
CA CYS A 29 -6.20 -4.59 -0.99
C CYS A 29 -7.44 -3.78 -1.38
N TYR A 30 -7.54 -2.52 -0.95
CA TYR A 30 -8.72 -1.70 -1.23
C TYR A 30 -8.82 -1.20 -2.69
N GLY A 31 -7.86 -1.55 -3.56
CA GLY A 31 -7.91 -1.24 -4.99
C GLY A 31 -8.40 -2.39 -5.88
N CYS A 32 -8.17 -3.65 -5.49
CA CYS A 32 -8.63 -4.83 -6.25
C CYS A 32 -9.53 -5.76 -5.44
N HIS A 33 -9.74 -5.45 -4.16
CA HIS A 33 -10.54 -6.22 -3.20
C HIS A 33 -10.08 -7.67 -2.97
N MET A 34 -8.88 -8.02 -3.45
CA MET A 34 -8.31 -9.33 -3.21
C MET A 34 -7.69 -9.43 -1.82
N LYS A 35 -7.88 -10.58 -1.17
CA LYS A 35 -7.30 -10.88 0.15
C LYS A 35 -5.78 -11.06 0.03
N LEU A 36 -5.04 -10.45 0.96
CA LEU A 36 -3.59 -10.59 1.05
C LEU A 36 -3.25 -11.87 1.83
N ASN A 37 -2.13 -12.48 1.47
CA ASN A 37 -1.52 -13.56 2.26
C ASN A 37 -1.02 -13.01 3.61
N ASP A 38 -0.90 -13.89 4.60
CA ASP A 38 -0.51 -13.51 5.95
C ASP A 38 0.90 -12.90 5.99
N SER A 39 1.82 -13.39 5.14
CA SER A 39 3.17 -12.84 5.01
C SER A 39 3.18 -11.39 4.52
N ALA A 40 2.51 -11.07 3.40
CA ALA A 40 2.48 -9.69 2.93
C ALA A 40 1.68 -8.79 3.86
N TYR A 41 0.63 -9.32 4.50
CA TYR A 41 -0.09 -8.55 5.51
C TYR A 41 0.81 -8.20 6.70
N ALA A 42 1.62 -9.15 7.18
CA ALA A 42 2.60 -8.91 8.24
C ALA A 42 3.67 -7.88 7.82
N GLU A 43 4.16 -7.93 6.59
CA GLU A 43 5.09 -6.93 6.04
C GLU A 43 4.47 -5.53 6.00
N VAL A 44 3.22 -5.41 5.53
CA VAL A 44 2.51 -4.13 5.51
C VAL A 44 2.30 -3.61 6.94
N ILE A 45 1.96 -4.47 7.90
CA ILE A 45 1.83 -4.10 9.33
C ILE A 45 3.15 -3.56 9.89
N LYS A 46 4.28 -4.19 9.57
CA LYS A 46 5.59 -3.71 10.02
C LYS A 46 5.92 -2.33 9.44
N SER A 47 5.44 -2.02 8.22
CA SER A 47 5.65 -0.73 7.55
C SER A 47 7.14 -0.33 7.44
N GLU A 48 8.04 -1.31 7.44
CA GLU A 48 9.49 -1.10 7.30
C GLU A 48 9.88 -0.82 5.85
N ASP A 49 9.13 -1.38 4.88
CA ASP A 49 9.39 -1.30 3.44
C ASP A 49 8.12 -1.00 2.61
N ILE A 50 8.33 -0.56 1.36
CA ILE A 50 7.24 -0.33 0.40
C ILE A 50 6.63 -1.68 0.00
N CYS A 51 5.45 -1.97 0.56
CA CYS A 51 4.70 -3.17 0.24
C CYS A 51 3.80 -2.94 -0.98
N THR A 52 3.65 -3.97 -1.82
CA THR A 52 2.72 -3.93 -2.96
C THR A 52 1.80 -5.14 -3.00
N CYS A 53 0.63 -4.98 -3.61
CA CYS A 53 -0.33 -6.05 -3.76
C CYS A 53 0.14 -7.05 -4.83
N HIS A 54 0.30 -8.32 -4.48
CA HIS A 54 0.67 -9.39 -5.42
C HIS A 54 -0.30 -9.60 -6.59
N HIS A 55 -1.54 -9.11 -6.47
CA HIS A 55 -2.58 -9.31 -7.49
C HIS A 55 -2.68 -8.19 -8.51
N CYS A 56 -2.55 -6.94 -8.06
CA CYS A 56 -2.64 -5.78 -8.95
C CYS A 56 -1.33 -5.00 -9.05
N GLY A 57 -0.46 -5.05 -8.05
CA GLY A 57 0.78 -4.27 -8.00
C GLY A 57 0.64 -2.88 -7.37
N ARG A 58 -0.53 -2.53 -6.82
CA ARG A 58 -0.72 -1.25 -6.11
C ARG A 58 0.11 -1.21 -4.84
N ILE A 59 0.59 -0.02 -4.49
CA ILE A 59 1.29 0.21 -3.22
C ILE A 59 0.26 0.13 -2.09
N LEU A 60 0.60 -0.67 -1.09
CA LEU A 60 -0.21 -0.92 0.08
C LEU A 60 0.33 -0.10 1.24
N PHE A 61 -0.57 0.54 1.97
CA PHE A 61 -0.25 1.15 3.25
C PHE A 61 -1.31 0.77 4.28
N ILE A 62 -0.96 0.80 5.55
CA ILE A 62 -1.93 0.81 6.63
C ILE A 62 -2.13 2.26 7.01
N GLU A 63 -3.39 2.69 7.11
CA GLU A 63 -3.71 3.98 7.71
C GLU A 63 -3.12 3.94 9.13
N PRO A 64 -2.07 4.73 9.43
CA PRO A 64 -1.63 4.84 10.81
C PRO A 64 -2.85 5.34 11.55
N GLN A 65 -3.23 4.63 12.62
CA GLN A 65 -4.19 5.19 13.54
C GLN A 65 -3.52 6.45 14.07
N THR A 66 -3.85 7.60 13.50
CA THR A 66 -3.55 8.88 14.09
C THR A 66 -4.16 8.79 15.47
N ALA A 67 -3.31 8.60 16.47
CA ALA A 67 -3.62 8.99 17.82
C ALA A 67 -3.93 10.49 17.70
N ASN A 68 -5.20 10.81 17.51
CA ASN A 68 -5.74 12.12 17.78
C ASN A 68 -5.59 12.33 19.29
N VAL A 69 -4.37 12.67 19.72
CA VAL A 69 -4.15 13.49 20.90
C VAL A 69 -4.46 14.91 20.43
N GLU A 70 -5.74 15.25 20.41
CA GLU A 70 -6.15 16.65 20.47
C GLU A 70 -6.04 17.08 21.93
N VAL A 71 -5.26 18.14 22.13
CA VAL A 71 -4.95 18.85 23.37
C VAL A 71 -6.13 19.71 23.77
#